data_AF-A0A961DCN4-F1
#
_entry.id   AF-A0A961DCN4-F1
#
_cell.length_a   1.000
_cell.length_b   1.000
_cell.length_c   1.000
_cell.angle_alpha   90.00
_cell.angle_beta   90.00
_cell.angle_gamma   90.00
#
_symmetry.space_group_name_H-M   'P 1'
#
loop_
_entity.id
_entity.type
_entity.pdbx_description
1 polymer ?
#
loop_
_entity_poly.entity_id
_entity_poly.type
_entity_poly.pdbx_seq_one_letter_code
_entity_poly.pdbx_strand_id
1 'polypeptide(L)'
;MKTRSFLAVALLLVSVPFAPAKTEVEAWSYTGTDIYPSAIIATALVDWNADGEEEGEDAIPVLGDRNGWVGARLLDVPAGSKVKVEVTGEGWLKTSKVEVVVEDDEEEVIVMPKGVFDFDALRAVRQQKPANLSVKVTLNGKQMPEQNEVVTLRSINECPFAVIFGEGDEATADDLSWMFAAYVNENHPWIDSILKEALDAKLVDSFDGYQSKDPEKVIAQVFAIWHVLQRHGMKYSDITNTPKSKFAAAQTVRFLDDSIKATQANCVDGSVIFASILTKISINCGLVLVPGHCFVCFDLDPDGELDVAASDDERTVIGLETTMLGSTDLKPVAELKNLPAKTRAKVAQKEGESSAATFGGAIDVASQVFSEHGAEFDEDGSAYQVIPIAAARELGIMPIASGESK
;
A
#
# COMPACT_ATOMS: atom_id res chain seq x y z
N MET A 1 8.75 -6.21 90.84
CA MET A 1 8.20 -6.01 89.48
C MET A 1 9.29 -6.32 88.47
N LYS A 2 8.90 -6.98 87.37
CA LYS A 2 9.68 -7.90 86.52
C LYS A 2 10.82 -7.22 85.73
N THR A 3 12.01 -7.80 85.80
CA THR A 3 13.12 -7.64 84.84
C THR A 3 12.73 -8.31 83.52
N ARG A 4 12.67 -7.56 82.42
CA ARG A 4 12.47 -8.10 81.06
C ARG A 4 13.80 -8.12 80.33
N SER A 5 14.24 -9.34 80.01
CA SER A 5 15.35 -9.63 79.10
C SER A 5 14.93 -9.25 77.67
N PHE A 6 15.72 -8.44 76.97
CA PHE A 6 15.56 -8.21 75.54
C PHE A 6 16.48 -9.15 74.78
N LEU A 7 15.87 -10.11 74.08
CA LEU A 7 16.50 -11.03 73.15
C LEU A 7 16.77 -10.26 71.85
N ALA A 8 18.04 -10.11 71.46
CA ALA A 8 18.39 -9.58 70.15
C ALA A 8 18.11 -10.63 69.08
N VAL A 9 17.08 -10.40 68.26
CA VAL A 9 16.83 -11.19 67.04
C VAL A 9 17.68 -10.57 65.94
N ALA A 10 18.76 -11.26 65.55
CA ALA A 10 19.49 -10.94 64.33
C ALA A 10 18.62 -11.32 63.13
N LEU A 11 18.10 -10.32 62.42
CA LEU A 11 17.47 -10.51 61.11
C LEU A 11 18.60 -10.85 60.12
N LEU A 12 18.74 -12.13 59.76
CA LEU A 12 19.49 -12.52 58.57
C LEU A 12 18.71 -12.02 57.35
N LEU A 13 19.19 -10.96 56.71
CA LEU A 13 18.84 -10.61 55.34
C LEU A 13 19.40 -11.73 54.45
N VAL A 14 18.54 -12.69 54.10
CA VAL A 14 18.82 -13.62 53.02
C VAL A 14 18.65 -12.82 51.73
N SER A 15 19.76 -12.36 51.15
CA SER A 15 19.77 -11.91 49.76
C SER A 15 19.46 -13.13 48.89
N VAL A 16 18.23 -13.21 48.40
CA VAL A 16 17.92 -14.11 47.28
C VAL A 16 18.69 -13.53 46.09
N PRO A 17 19.69 -14.23 45.52
CA PRO A 17 20.32 -13.75 44.30
C PRO A 17 19.23 -13.66 43.24
N PHE A 18 19.00 -12.46 42.72
CA PHE A 18 18.21 -12.24 41.53
C PHE A 18 18.89 -13.06 40.43
N ALA A 19 18.28 -14.19 40.03
CA ALA A 19 18.74 -14.87 38.84
C ALA A 19 18.51 -13.89 37.69
N PRO A 20 19.51 -13.61 36.83
CA PRO A 20 19.28 -12.77 35.67
C PRO A 20 18.10 -13.36 34.89
N ALA A 21 17.15 -12.50 34.50
CA ALA A 21 16.03 -12.90 33.66
C ALA A 21 16.60 -13.61 32.43
N LYS A 22 15.99 -14.75 32.08
CA LYS A 22 16.51 -15.60 31.02
C LYS A 22 15.97 -15.05 29.72
N THR A 23 16.86 -14.52 28.87
CA THR A 23 16.47 -14.02 27.54
C THR A 23 15.62 -15.04 26.78
N GLU A 24 14.43 -14.62 26.37
CA GLU A 24 13.50 -15.38 25.56
C GLU A 24 13.62 -14.95 24.09
N VAL A 25 13.30 -15.87 23.17
CA VAL A 25 13.43 -15.64 21.72
C VAL A 25 12.19 -16.17 21.04
N GLU A 26 11.54 -15.32 20.27
CA GLU A 26 10.35 -15.61 19.48
C GLU A 26 10.61 -15.30 18.01
N ALA A 27 10.04 -16.11 17.11
CA ALA A 27 9.98 -15.72 15.70
C ALA A 27 9.08 -14.49 15.56
N TRP A 28 9.53 -13.51 14.77
CA TRP A 28 8.80 -12.27 14.61
C TRP A 28 8.59 -11.94 13.14
N SER A 29 7.48 -11.30 12.85
CA SER A 29 7.10 -10.79 11.53
C SER A 29 6.23 -9.56 11.74
N TYR A 30 6.46 -8.51 10.95
CA TYR A 30 5.76 -7.24 11.10
C TYR A 30 4.24 -7.40 10.92
N THR A 31 3.81 -8.30 10.03
CA THR A 31 2.40 -8.62 9.79
C THR A 31 1.97 -9.93 10.45
N GLY A 32 2.63 -10.31 11.55
CA GLY A 32 2.39 -11.56 12.26
C GLY A 32 2.53 -12.78 11.36
N THR A 33 1.61 -13.74 11.46
CA THR A 33 1.68 -14.98 10.66
C THR A 33 1.12 -14.85 9.23
N ASP A 34 0.65 -13.68 8.82
CA ASP A 34 0.19 -13.39 7.47
C ASP A 34 1.26 -12.58 6.71
N ILE A 35 2.02 -13.22 5.83
CA ILE A 35 3.08 -12.58 5.05
C ILE A 35 2.50 -12.05 3.74
N TYR A 36 2.68 -10.75 3.46
CA TYR A 36 2.14 -10.08 2.27
C TYR A 36 3.20 -9.93 1.17
N PRO A 37 3.16 -10.74 0.09
CA PRO A 37 4.06 -10.57 -1.06
C PRO A 37 4.00 -9.17 -1.68
N SER A 38 2.83 -8.54 -1.65
CA SER A 38 2.59 -7.19 -2.16
C SER A 38 3.45 -6.16 -1.45
N ALA A 39 3.41 -6.13 -0.12
CA ALA A 39 4.20 -5.23 0.71
C ALA A 39 5.70 -5.47 0.56
N ILE A 40 6.16 -6.73 0.60
CA ILE A 40 7.56 -7.09 0.43
C ILE A 40 8.11 -6.64 -0.93
N ILE A 41 7.35 -6.85 -2.02
CA ILE A 41 7.79 -6.46 -3.36
C ILE A 41 7.76 -4.94 -3.54
N ALA A 42 6.68 -4.28 -3.11
CA ALA A 42 6.48 -2.86 -3.31
C ALA A 42 7.53 -2.01 -2.58
N THR A 43 7.96 -2.46 -1.40
CA THR A 43 8.85 -1.71 -0.51
C THR A 43 10.32 -2.11 -0.64
N ALA A 44 10.66 -3.07 -1.51
CA ALA A 44 12.01 -3.64 -1.60
C ALA A 44 13.14 -2.63 -1.86
N LEU A 45 12.81 -1.43 -2.37
CA LEU A 45 13.75 -0.35 -2.68
C LEU A 45 13.60 0.87 -1.76
N VAL A 46 12.65 0.87 -0.83
CA VAL A 46 12.49 1.95 0.16
C VAL A 46 13.63 1.87 1.16
N ASP A 47 14.19 3.01 1.56
CA ASP A 47 15.22 3.05 2.60
C ASP A 47 14.65 3.44 3.97
N TRP A 48 13.86 2.55 4.57
CA TRP A 48 13.26 2.76 5.90
C TRP A 48 14.28 3.04 7.02
N ASN A 49 15.56 2.78 6.80
CA ASN A 49 16.60 3.02 7.79
C ASN A 49 17.18 4.45 7.68
N ALA A 50 16.96 5.15 6.56
CA ALA A 50 17.45 6.51 6.34
C ALA A 50 16.57 7.57 7.03
N ASP A 51 15.28 7.28 7.19
CA ASP A 51 14.32 8.26 7.70
C ASP A 51 14.50 8.57 9.18
N GLY A 52 15.26 7.76 9.92
CA GLY A 52 15.86 8.14 11.21
C GLY A 52 14.90 8.77 12.21
N GLU A 53 13.58 8.55 12.07
CA GLU A 53 12.59 9.10 12.96
C GLU A 53 12.99 8.64 14.37
N GLU A 54 13.13 9.61 15.27
CA GLU A 54 13.29 9.34 16.68
C GLU A 54 12.05 8.56 17.09
N GLU A 55 12.15 7.23 17.08
CA GLU A 55 11.09 6.38 17.58
C GLU A 55 10.81 6.87 19.01
N GLY A 56 9.53 7.08 19.33
CA GLY A 56 9.14 7.64 20.62
C GLY A 56 9.80 6.87 21.78
N GLU A 57 9.93 7.50 22.95
CA GLU A 57 10.64 6.91 24.11
C GLU A 57 10.16 5.49 24.50
N ASP A 58 8.97 5.07 24.07
CA ASP A 58 8.35 3.77 24.33
C ASP A 58 8.39 2.78 23.13
N ALA A 59 9.04 3.12 22.02
CA ALA A 59 9.10 2.27 20.85
C ALA A 59 10.08 1.10 21.03
N ILE A 60 9.71 -0.07 20.51
CA ILE A 60 10.56 -1.26 20.56
C ILE A 60 11.73 -1.08 19.58
N PRO A 61 12.99 -1.12 20.04
CA PRO A 61 14.13 -0.93 19.16
C PRO A 61 14.19 -1.99 18.07
N VAL A 62 14.36 -1.54 16.83
CA VAL A 62 14.54 -2.39 15.65
C VAL A 62 15.97 -2.32 15.14
N LEU A 63 16.70 -3.44 15.26
CA LEU A 63 18.08 -3.57 14.79
C LEU A 63 18.16 -4.35 13.48
N GLY A 64 19.07 -3.93 12.60
CA GLY A 64 19.34 -4.59 11.32
C GLY A 64 18.78 -3.81 10.13
N ASP A 65 17.94 -4.45 9.30
CA ASP A 65 17.34 -3.83 8.11
C ASP A 65 15.81 -3.93 8.20
N ARG A 66 15.13 -2.77 8.27
CA ARG A 66 13.66 -2.67 8.35
C ARG A 66 12.93 -3.26 7.15
N ASN A 67 13.58 -3.41 5.99
CA ASN A 67 13.04 -4.18 4.86
C ASN A 67 13.10 -5.71 5.07
N GLY A 68 13.54 -6.18 6.24
CA GLY A 68 13.58 -7.60 6.56
C GLY A 68 12.19 -8.24 6.63
N TRP A 69 11.17 -7.50 7.08
CA TRP A 69 9.77 -7.94 7.37
C TRP A 69 9.62 -9.09 8.36
N VAL A 70 10.63 -9.95 8.51
CA VAL A 70 10.70 -11.10 9.41
C VAL A 70 12.04 -11.13 10.13
N GLY A 71 12.04 -11.59 11.37
CA GLY A 71 13.21 -11.56 12.24
C GLY A 71 13.00 -12.36 13.52
N ALA A 72 13.66 -11.91 14.58
CA ALA A 72 13.47 -12.43 15.92
C ALA A 72 13.11 -11.29 16.87
N ARG A 73 12.14 -11.55 17.76
CA ARG A 73 11.89 -10.75 18.94
C ARG A 73 12.65 -11.38 20.11
N LEU A 74 13.40 -10.58 20.84
CA LEU A 74 14.14 -11.02 22.01
C LEU A 74 13.65 -10.23 23.22
N LEU A 75 13.43 -10.92 24.34
CA LEU A 75 12.98 -10.32 25.60
C LEU A 75 14.09 -10.39 26.65
N ASP A 76 14.19 -9.38 27.50
CA ASP A 76 15.19 -9.28 28.56
C ASP A 76 16.63 -9.46 28.02
N VAL A 77 17.09 -8.55 27.16
CA VAL A 77 18.40 -8.61 26.51
C VAL A 77 19.37 -7.62 27.18
N PRO A 78 20.42 -8.08 27.86
CA PRO A 78 21.37 -7.19 28.50
C PRO A 78 22.24 -6.40 27.52
N ALA A 79 22.64 -5.20 27.93
CA ALA A 79 23.61 -4.35 27.24
C ALA A 79 24.90 -5.09 26.84
N GLY A 80 25.39 -4.80 25.65
CA GLY A 80 26.56 -5.43 25.04
C GLY A 80 26.34 -6.85 24.50
N SER A 81 25.09 -7.35 24.50
CA SER A 81 24.77 -8.67 23.95
C SER A 81 24.99 -8.73 22.45
N LYS A 82 25.73 -9.75 22.00
CA LYS A 82 25.93 -10.05 20.58
C LYS A 82 24.84 -10.99 20.09
N VAL A 83 24.02 -10.50 19.17
CA VAL A 83 22.88 -11.24 18.62
C VAL A 83 23.12 -11.49 17.15
N LYS A 84 23.09 -12.77 16.76
CA LYS A 84 23.06 -13.17 15.34
C LYS A 84 21.72 -13.82 15.04
N VAL A 85 21.01 -13.28 14.05
CA VAL A 85 19.73 -13.81 13.57
C VAL A 85 19.91 -14.36 12.16
N GLU A 86 19.39 -15.56 11.92
CA GLU A 86 19.26 -16.16 10.59
C GLU A 86 17.80 -16.55 10.36
N VAL A 87 17.20 -16.04 9.28
CA VAL A 87 15.83 -16.37 8.87
C VAL A 87 15.82 -17.09 7.53
N THR A 88 14.94 -18.06 7.36
CA THR A 88 14.73 -18.77 6.08
C THR A 88 13.26 -19.07 5.89
N GLY A 89 12.72 -18.75 4.71
CA GLY A 89 11.36 -19.07 4.31
C GLY A 89 11.36 -20.07 3.15
N GLU A 90 10.78 -21.24 3.37
CA GLU A 90 10.87 -22.35 2.40
C GLU A 90 10.21 -21.97 1.06
N GLY A 91 11.06 -21.75 0.04
CA GLY A 91 10.60 -21.42 -1.32
C GLY A 91 10.16 -19.96 -1.53
N TRP A 92 10.43 -19.06 -0.58
CA TRP A 92 10.07 -17.63 -0.73
C TRP A 92 11.09 -16.65 -0.12
N LEU A 93 11.94 -17.09 0.81
CA LEU A 93 13.01 -16.28 1.42
C LEU A 93 14.27 -17.14 1.60
N LYS A 94 15.34 -16.79 0.89
CA LYS A 94 16.64 -17.46 1.09
C LYS A 94 17.20 -17.11 2.46
N THR A 95 18.12 -17.94 2.95
CA THR A 95 18.77 -17.71 4.25
C THR A 95 19.38 -16.31 4.30
N SER A 96 18.78 -15.49 5.16
CA SER A 96 19.11 -14.09 5.37
C SER A 96 19.64 -13.94 6.79
N LYS A 97 20.68 -13.14 6.98
CA LYS A 97 21.42 -13.11 8.25
C LYS A 97 21.88 -11.71 8.62
N VAL A 98 21.93 -11.45 9.92
CA VAL A 98 22.49 -10.23 10.51
C VAL A 98 23.16 -10.55 11.83
N GLU A 99 24.19 -9.79 12.18
CA GLU A 99 24.84 -9.81 13.49
C GLU A 99 24.90 -8.39 14.02
N VAL A 100 24.36 -8.17 15.22
CA VAL A 100 24.23 -6.87 15.87
C VAL A 100 24.73 -6.93 17.31
N VAL A 101 25.01 -5.77 17.88
CA VAL A 101 25.25 -5.58 19.32
C VAL A 101 24.08 -4.78 19.85
N VAL A 102 23.46 -5.27 20.92
CA VAL A 102 22.46 -4.50 21.67
C VAL A 102 23.25 -3.58 22.61
N GLU A 103 23.14 -2.27 22.44
CA GLU A 103 23.99 -1.31 23.15
C GLU A 103 23.52 -1.09 24.59
N ASP A 104 22.21 -1.06 24.82
CA ASP A 104 21.56 -0.82 26.11
C ASP A 104 20.85 -2.07 26.66
N ASP A 105 20.39 -2.00 27.92
CA ASP A 105 19.56 -3.06 28.50
C ASP A 105 18.14 -2.93 27.94
N GLU A 106 17.68 -3.92 27.17
CA GLU A 106 16.39 -3.89 26.49
C GLU A 106 15.40 -4.89 27.13
N GLU A 107 14.22 -4.41 27.52
CA GLU A 107 13.11 -5.30 27.89
C GLU A 107 12.63 -6.09 26.66
N GLU A 108 12.65 -5.46 25.49
CA GLU A 108 12.29 -6.05 24.21
C GLU A 108 13.13 -5.43 23.08
N VAL A 109 13.63 -6.27 22.16
CA VAL A 109 14.30 -5.81 20.93
C VAL A 109 13.93 -6.70 19.74
N ILE A 110 13.71 -6.08 18.58
CA ILE A 110 13.47 -6.77 17.32
C ILE A 110 14.76 -6.75 16.50
N VAL A 111 15.21 -7.91 16.03
CA VAL A 111 16.39 -8.03 15.17
C VAL A 111 16.00 -8.64 13.83
N MET A 112 16.11 -7.86 12.77
CA MET A 112 15.70 -8.23 11.41
C MET A 112 16.89 -8.22 10.44
N PRO A 113 17.19 -9.35 9.78
CA PRO A 113 18.15 -9.35 8.69
C PRO A 113 17.56 -8.76 7.40
N LYS A 114 18.43 -8.20 6.55
CA LYS A 114 18.07 -7.86 5.18
C LYS A 114 17.59 -9.09 4.43
N GLY A 115 16.32 -9.10 4.03
CA GLY A 115 15.69 -10.23 3.37
C GLY A 115 16.24 -10.47 1.97
N VAL A 116 16.70 -11.69 1.70
CA VAL A 116 17.06 -12.19 0.37
C VAL A 116 15.85 -12.94 -0.21
N PHE A 117 14.81 -12.17 -0.53
CA PHE A 117 13.54 -12.69 -1.01
C PHE A 117 13.63 -13.32 -2.41
N ASP A 118 12.82 -14.34 -2.65
CA ASP A 118 12.55 -14.85 -3.99
C ASP A 118 11.34 -14.10 -4.57
N PHE A 119 11.61 -12.95 -5.19
CA PHE A 119 10.55 -12.08 -5.71
C PHE A 119 9.69 -12.74 -6.80
N ASP A 120 10.24 -13.69 -7.57
CA ASP A 120 9.47 -14.44 -8.56
C ASP A 120 8.48 -15.39 -7.87
N ALA A 121 8.94 -16.12 -6.84
CA ALA A 121 8.07 -16.99 -6.07
C ALA A 121 6.98 -16.23 -5.32
N LEU A 122 7.31 -15.06 -4.75
CA LEU A 122 6.36 -14.16 -4.08
C LEU A 122 5.32 -13.59 -5.05
N ARG A 123 5.75 -13.09 -6.20
CA ARG A 123 4.86 -12.57 -7.26
C ARG A 123 3.90 -13.64 -7.79
N ALA A 124 4.32 -14.90 -7.81
CA ALA A 124 3.51 -16.02 -8.27
C ALA A 124 2.37 -16.43 -7.31
N VAL A 125 2.31 -15.88 -6.08
CA VAL A 125 1.26 -16.23 -5.10
C VAL A 125 -0.05 -15.53 -5.46
N ARG A 126 -0.87 -16.15 -6.30
CA ARG A 126 -2.21 -15.63 -6.66
C ARG A 126 -3.35 -16.09 -5.73
N GLN A 127 -3.08 -17.14 -4.97
CA GLN A 127 -3.99 -17.66 -3.93
C GLN A 127 -3.17 -17.86 -2.67
N GLN A 128 -3.77 -17.55 -1.51
CA GLN A 128 -3.10 -17.72 -0.24
C GLN A 128 -2.69 -19.19 -0.04
N LYS A 129 -1.51 -19.41 0.53
CA LYS A 129 -0.98 -20.75 0.81
C LYS A 129 -0.15 -20.78 2.09
N PRO A 130 -0.13 -21.91 2.82
CA PRO A 130 0.79 -22.08 3.93
C PRO A 130 2.23 -22.13 3.42
N ALA A 131 3.15 -21.62 4.22
CA ALA A 131 4.60 -21.72 4.03
C ALA A 131 5.30 -21.83 5.38
N ASN A 132 6.55 -22.30 5.38
CA ASN A 132 7.35 -22.40 6.59
C ASN A 132 8.27 -21.17 6.73
N LEU A 133 8.42 -20.70 7.96
CA LEU A 133 9.43 -19.73 8.39
C LEU A 133 10.28 -20.36 9.51
N SER A 134 11.60 -20.38 9.33
CA SER A 134 12.56 -20.83 10.34
C SER A 134 13.40 -19.64 10.79
N VAL A 135 13.50 -19.46 12.11
CA VAL A 135 14.28 -18.41 12.76
C VAL A 135 15.28 -19.04 13.72
N LYS A 136 16.56 -18.74 13.51
CA LYS A 136 17.69 -19.20 14.32
C LYS A 136 18.38 -18.00 14.95
N VAL A 137 18.53 -18.05 16.26
CA VAL A 137 19.23 -17.00 17.02
C VAL A 137 20.45 -17.58 17.72
N THR A 138 21.58 -16.88 17.62
CA THR A 138 22.77 -17.12 18.43
C THR A 138 23.00 -15.90 19.30
N LEU A 139 22.89 -16.08 20.62
CA LEU A 139 23.07 -15.04 21.63
C LEU A 139 24.40 -15.28 22.36
N ASN A 140 25.31 -14.31 22.29
CA ASN A 140 26.63 -14.37 22.95
C ASN A 140 27.39 -15.67 22.62
N GLY A 141 27.32 -16.11 21.37
CA GLY A 141 27.96 -17.34 20.88
C GLY A 141 27.23 -18.65 21.23
N LYS A 142 26.11 -18.58 21.97
CA LYS A 142 25.28 -19.73 22.31
C LYS A 142 24.05 -19.79 21.39
N GLN A 143 23.84 -20.93 20.75
CA GLN A 143 22.65 -21.16 19.94
C GLN A 143 21.40 -21.30 20.83
N MET A 144 20.36 -20.54 20.49
CA MET A 144 19.04 -20.61 21.13
C MET A 144 18.16 -21.66 20.43
N PRO A 145 17.07 -22.12 21.07
CA PRO A 145 16.12 -23.03 20.41
C PRO A 145 15.61 -22.44 19.10
N GLU A 146 15.64 -23.25 18.05
CA GLU A 146 15.15 -22.88 16.73
C GLU A 146 13.63 -22.72 16.76
N GLN A 147 13.14 -21.60 16.23
CA GLN A 147 11.71 -21.31 16.10
C GLN A 147 11.28 -21.67 14.68
N ASN A 148 10.23 -22.47 14.54
CA ASN A 148 9.67 -22.86 13.25
C ASN A 148 8.18 -22.59 13.24
N GLU A 149 7.76 -21.68 12.38
CA GLU A 149 6.38 -21.23 12.27
C GLU A 149 5.78 -21.61 10.93
N VAL A 150 4.49 -21.95 10.94
CA VAL A 150 3.68 -22.03 9.72
C VAL A 150 3.04 -20.66 9.53
N VAL A 151 3.40 -20.00 8.44
CA VAL A 151 2.87 -18.70 8.04
C VAL A 151 1.96 -18.85 6.83
N THR A 152 1.10 -17.86 6.59
CA THR A 152 0.29 -17.76 5.38
C THR A 152 0.95 -16.78 4.43
N LEU A 153 1.40 -17.23 3.27
CA LEU A 153 1.68 -16.32 2.16
C LEU A 153 0.34 -15.86 1.58
N ARG A 154 0.04 -14.57 1.74
CA ARG A 154 -1.15 -13.91 1.21
C ARG A 154 -1.09 -13.76 -0.31
N SER A 155 -2.23 -13.48 -0.95
CA SER A 155 -2.23 -13.25 -2.40
C SER A 155 -1.47 -11.96 -2.73
N ILE A 156 -0.76 -11.92 -3.85
CA ILE A 156 -0.14 -10.68 -4.37
C ILE A 156 -1.18 -9.59 -4.66
N ASN A 157 -2.44 -9.96 -4.85
CA ASN A 157 -3.54 -9.02 -5.02
C ASN A 157 -4.08 -8.50 -3.69
N GLU A 158 -3.66 -9.04 -2.54
CA GLU A 158 -4.06 -8.50 -1.23
C GLU A 158 -3.12 -7.36 -0.84
N CYS A 159 -3.66 -6.15 -0.83
CA CYS A 159 -2.99 -4.93 -0.40
C CYS A 159 -3.23 -4.74 1.10
N PRO A 160 -2.23 -4.91 1.97
CA PRO A 160 -2.36 -4.49 3.36
C PRO A 160 -2.38 -2.95 3.39
N PHE A 161 -3.35 -2.38 4.11
CA PHE A 161 -3.48 -0.93 4.28
C PHE A 161 -3.40 -0.51 5.76
N ALA A 162 -3.38 -1.46 6.69
CA ALA A 162 -2.98 -1.20 8.07
C ALA A 162 -2.39 -2.47 8.70
N VAL A 163 -1.43 -2.31 9.60
CA VAL A 163 -0.90 -3.39 10.45
C VAL A 163 -1.36 -3.16 11.87
N ILE A 164 -1.90 -4.19 12.52
CA ILE A 164 -2.56 -4.11 13.83
C ILE A 164 -1.64 -4.75 14.87
N PHE A 165 -1.31 -3.98 15.91
CA PHE A 165 -0.54 -4.44 17.06
C PHE A 165 -1.41 -4.46 18.31
N GLY A 166 -1.17 -5.43 19.19
CA GLY A 166 -1.98 -5.62 20.40
C GLY A 166 -3.37 -6.23 20.13
N GLU A 167 -4.21 -6.27 21.16
CA GLU A 167 -5.59 -6.78 21.09
C GLU A 167 -6.54 -5.90 21.91
N GLY A 168 -7.81 -5.82 21.50
CA GLY A 168 -8.86 -5.12 22.25
C GLY A 168 -8.72 -3.59 22.20
N ASP A 169 -9.01 -2.93 23.32
CA ASP A 169 -9.05 -1.46 23.42
C ASP A 169 -7.66 -0.81 23.39
N GLU A 170 -6.58 -1.59 23.54
CA GLU A 170 -5.18 -1.13 23.50
C GLU A 170 -4.54 -1.36 22.11
N ALA A 171 -5.31 -1.87 21.14
CA ALA A 171 -4.77 -2.15 19.82
C ALA A 171 -4.40 -0.83 19.09
N THR A 172 -3.18 -0.78 18.57
CA THR A 172 -2.69 0.29 17.72
C THR A 172 -2.63 -0.20 16.27
N ALA A 173 -2.57 0.74 15.33
CA ALA A 173 -2.43 0.41 13.93
C ALA A 173 -1.42 1.32 13.23
N ASP A 174 -0.48 0.70 12.52
CA ASP A 174 0.39 1.40 11.59
C ASP A 174 -0.36 1.56 10.26
N ASP A 175 -0.37 2.78 9.73
CA ASP A 175 -1.02 3.06 8.46
C ASP A 175 -0.14 2.63 7.28
N LEU A 176 -0.69 1.75 6.46
CA LEU A 176 -0.06 1.26 5.23
C LEU A 176 -0.88 1.68 4.01
N SER A 177 -1.80 2.64 4.11
CA SER A 177 -2.70 3.04 3.02
C SER A 177 -1.94 3.45 1.74
N TRP A 178 -0.74 4.01 1.89
CA TRP A 178 0.18 4.30 0.77
C TRP A 178 0.51 3.07 -0.09
N MET A 179 0.32 1.84 0.40
CA MET A 179 0.48 0.59 -0.36
C MET A 179 -0.41 0.53 -1.61
N PHE A 180 -1.54 1.23 -1.65
CA PHE A 180 -2.36 1.28 -2.86
C PHE A 180 -1.60 1.86 -4.07
N ALA A 181 -0.64 2.75 -3.85
CA ALA A 181 0.22 3.30 -4.90
C ALA A 181 1.12 2.24 -5.56
N ALA A 182 1.34 1.09 -4.92
CA ALA A 182 2.08 -0.03 -5.49
C ALA A 182 1.29 -0.76 -6.60
N TYR A 183 -0.03 -0.58 -6.65
CA TYR A 183 -0.89 -1.16 -7.70
C TYR A 183 -1.06 -0.22 -8.90
N VAL A 184 -0.61 1.03 -8.78
CA VAL A 184 -0.47 1.95 -9.90
C VAL A 184 0.75 1.53 -10.72
N ASN A 185 0.55 1.24 -12.01
CA ASN A 185 1.60 0.76 -12.90
C ASN A 185 1.61 1.52 -14.23
N GLU A 186 2.27 2.66 -14.22
CA GLU A 186 2.50 3.55 -15.37
C GLU A 186 3.33 2.93 -16.51
N ASN A 187 3.98 1.79 -16.24
CA ASN A 187 4.75 1.04 -17.23
C ASN A 187 3.99 -0.15 -17.82
N HIS A 188 2.72 -0.32 -17.45
CA HIS A 188 1.94 -1.45 -17.92
C HIS A 188 1.67 -1.35 -19.43
N PRO A 189 1.97 -2.40 -20.23
CA PRO A 189 1.86 -2.33 -21.69
C PRO A 189 0.46 -1.99 -22.21
N TRP A 190 -0.61 -2.32 -21.49
CA TRP A 190 -1.98 -2.01 -21.92
C TRP A 190 -2.25 -0.50 -22.02
N ILE A 191 -1.52 0.33 -21.29
CA ILE A 191 -1.71 1.79 -21.33
C ILE A 191 -1.49 2.32 -22.75
N ASP A 192 -0.46 1.83 -23.46
CA ASP A 192 -0.21 2.25 -24.85
C ASP A 192 -1.40 1.95 -25.78
N SER A 193 -2.15 0.87 -25.52
CA SER A 193 -3.36 0.55 -26.30
C SER A 193 -4.47 1.56 -26.03
N ILE A 194 -4.70 1.89 -24.76
CA ILE A 194 -5.73 2.83 -24.32
C ILE A 194 -5.43 4.23 -24.87
N LEU A 195 -4.18 4.70 -24.76
CA LEU A 195 -3.76 5.99 -25.30
C LEU A 195 -3.94 6.04 -26.82
N LYS A 196 -3.57 4.98 -27.53
CA LYS A 196 -3.79 4.90 -28.98
C LYS A 196 -5.28 4.96 -29.34
N GLU A 197 -6.14 4.23 -28.62
CA GLU A 197 -7.58 4.26 -28.84
C GLU A 197 -8.19 5.65 -28.57
N ALA A 198 -7.65 6.38 -27.60
CA ALA A 198 -8.10 7.74 -27.29
C ALA A 198 -7.73 8.73 -28.40
N LEU A 199 -6.53 8.60 -28.99
CA LEU A 199 -6.15 9.37 -30.19
C LEU A 199 -7.04 9.01 -31.39
N ASP A 200 -7.34 7.72 -31.58
CA ASP A 200 -8.22 7.25 -32.65
C ASP A 200 -9.66 7.78 -32.50
N ALA A 201 -10.10 8.08 -31.26
CA ALA A 201 -11.39 8.70 -30.97
C ALA A 201 -11.43 10.20 -31.37
N LYS A 202 -10.28 10.82 -31.65
CA LYS A 202 -10.14 12.24 -32.04
C LYS A 202 -10.73 13.22 -31.02
N LEU A 203 -10.68 12.86 -29.74
CA LEU A 203 -11.04 13.75 -28.65
C LEU A 203 -9.88 14.68 -28.28
N VAL A 204 -8.65 14.23 -28.52
CA VAL A 204 -7.40 14.99 -28.40
C VAL A 204 -6.47 14.64 -29.57
N ASP A 205 -5.62 15.58 -29.97
CA ASP A 205 -4.64 15.38 -31.05
C ASP A 205 -3.31 14.78 -30.54
N SER A 206 -3.03 14.91 -29.24
CA SER A 206 -1.84 14.39 -28.58
C SER A 206 -2.06 14.30 -27.07
N PHE A 207 -1.25 13.47 -26.40
CA PHE A 207 -1.07 13.51 -24.95
C PHE A 207 0.22 14.28 -24.65
N ASP A 208 0.08 15.51 -24.19
CA ASP A 208 1.20 16.42 -23.93
C ASP A 208 1.34 16.77 -22.44
N GLY A 209 0.51 16.17 -21.58
CA GLY A 209 0.48 16.45 -20.15
C GLY A 209 0.21 17.92 -19.91
N TYR A 210 1.22 18.63 -19.40
CA TYR A 210 1.17 20.07 -19.10
C TYR A 210 1.86 20.96 -20.15
N GLN A 211 2.42 20.42 -21.23
CA GLN A 211 3.22 21.22 -22.18
C GLN A 211 2.46 22.38 -22.81
N SER A 212 1.15 22.23 -22.95
CA SER A 212 0.27 23.28 -23.46
C SER A 212 0.07 24.45 -22.49
N LYS A 213 0.32 24.24 -21.19
CA LYS A 213 0.03 25.18 -20.09
C LYS A 213 -1.43 25.63 -20.04
N ASP A 214 -2.32 24.76 -20.50
CA ASP A 214 -3.75 25.03 -20.60
C ASP A 214 -4.53 23.97 -19.80
N PRO A 215 -5.13 24.36 -18.65
CA PRO A 215 -5.95 23.48 -17.84
C PRO A 215 -7.08 22.78 -18.62
N GLU A 216 -7.67 23.43 -19.61
CA GLU A 216 -8.74 22.83 -20.42
C GLU A 216 -8.23 21.64 -21.24
N LYS A 217 -6.95 21.69 -21.67
CA LYS A 217 -6.31 20.58 -22.36
C LYS A 217 -5.93 19.43 -21.44
N VAL A 218 -5.61 19.69 -20.18
CA VAL A 218 -5.45 18.64 -19.16
C VAL A 218 -6.77 17.90 -19.01
N ILE A 219 -7.87 18.62 -18.79
CA ILE A 219 -9.22 18.05 -18.68
C ILE A 219 -9.59 17.26 -19.94
N ALA A 220 -9.31 17.78 -21.13
CA ALA A 220 -9.59 17.09 -22.40
C ALA A 220 -8.84 15.75 -22.53
N GLN A 221 -7.58 15.68 -22.08
CA GLN A 221 -6.80 14.43 -22.04
C GLN A 221 -7.42 13.41 -21.08
N VAL A 222 -7.79 13.84 -19.87
CA VAL A 222 -8.46 12.97 -18.87
C VAL A 222 -9.81 12.47 -19.40
N PHE A 223 -10.60 13.35 -20.02
CA PHE A 223 -11.88 12.98 -20.63
C PHE A 223 -11.69 11.97 -21.77
N ALA A 224 -10.66 12.11 -22.60
CA ALA A 224 -10.39 11.16 -23.69
C ALA A 224 -10.11 9.75 -23.15
N ILE A 225 -9.38 9.64 -22.04
CA ILE A 225 -9.12 8.37 -21.34
C ILE A 225 -10.43 7.80 -20.77
N TRP A 226 -11.21 8.62 -20.06
CA TRP A 226 -12.52 8.25 -19.55
C TRP A 226 -13.43 7.69 -20.63
N HIS A 227 -13.55 8.39 -21.76
CA HIS A 227 -14.38 7.99 -22.88
C HIS A 227 -14.00 6.62 -23.44
N VAL A 228 -12.70 6.34 -23.57
CA VAL A 228 -12.22 5.05 -24.06
C VAL A 228 -12.49 3.94 -23.04
N LEU A 229 -12.20 4.17 -21.77
CA LEU A 229 -12.46 3.18 -20.71
C LEU A 229 -13.96 2.85 -20.58
N GLN A 230 -14.86 3.81 -20.79
CA GLN A 230 -16.30 3.56 -20.88
C GLN A 230 -16.66 2.62 -22.05
N ARG A 231 -15.98 2.76 -23.21
CA ARG A 231 -16.19 1.86 -24.36
C ARG A 231 -15.65 0.45 -24.17
N HIS A 232 -14.72 0.27 -23.23
CA HIS A 232 -14.30 -1.06 -22.77
C HIS A 232 -15.36 -1.73 -21.87
N GLY A 233 -16.44 -1.02 -21.53
CA GLY A 233 -17.59 -1.59 -20.83
C GLY A 233 -17.29 -1.93 -19.38
N MET A 234 -16.32 -1.24 -18.76
CA MET A 234 -15.95 -1.41 -17.36
C MET A 234 -17.16 -1.19 -16.45
N LYS A 235 -17.49 -2.19 -15.63
CA LYS A 235 -18.58 -2.12 -14.65
C LYS A 235 -18.04 -2.14 -13.22
N TYR A 236 -18.73 -1.45 -12.32
CA TYR A 236 -18.42 -1.55 -10.91
C TYR A 236 -18.65 -2.98 -10.40
N SER A 237 -17.67 -3.52 -9.67
CA SER A 237 -17.73 -4.84 -9.04
C SER A 237 -16.95 -4.83 -7.74
N ASP A 238 -17.66 -4.81 -6.63
CA ASP A 238 -17.08 -4.96 -5.30
C ASP A 238 -16.65 -6.42 -5.06
N ILE A 239 -15.33 -6.62 -4.98
CA ILE A 239 -14.69 -7.89 -4.61
C ILE A 239 -13.65 -7.70 -3.51
N THR A 240 -13.87 -6.72 -2.63
CA THR A 240 -12.92 -6.39 -1.55
C THR A 240 -12.77 -7.52 -0.51
N ASN A 241 -13.70 -8.48 -0.49
CA ASN A 241 -13.73 -9.57 0.48
C ASN A 241 -12.49 -10.48 0.40
N THR A 242 -11.69 -10.45 1.45
CA THR A 242 -10.52 -11.30 1.69
C THR A 242 -10.70 -12.07 3.03
N PRO A 243 -10.14 -13.29 3.18
CA PRO A 243 -10.03 -13.93 4.48
C PRO A 243 -9.33 -13.00 5.49
N LYS A 244 -10.05 -12.61 6.55
CA LYS A 244 -9.55 -11.66 7.54
C LYS A 244 -8.24 -12.13 8.17
N SER A 245 -7.26 -11.24 8.20
CA SER A 245 -6.07 -11.38 9.03
C SER A 245 -6.36 -10.84 10.43
N LYS A 246 -5.66 -11.37 11.44
CA LYS A 246 -5.66 -10.79 12.79
C LYS A 246 -4.68 -9.62 12.93
N PHE A 247 -3.68 -9.59 12.06
CA PHE A 247 -2.50 -8.73 12.17
C PHE A 247 -2.51 -7.58 11.17
N ALA A 248 -3.40 -7.61 10.18
CA ALA A 248 -3.46 -6.56 9.18
C ALA A 248 -4.87 -6.39 8.63
N ALA A 249 -5.23 -5.14 8.34
CA ALA A 249 -6.34 -4.83 7.47
C ALA A 249 -5.84 -4.83 6.02
N ALA A 250 -6.52 -5.58 5.15
CA ALA A 250 -6.15 -5.71 3.76
C ALA A 250 -7.38 -5.81 2.88
N GLN A 251 -7.24 -5.47 1.60
CA GLN A 251 -8.25 -5.73 0.59
C GLN A 251 -7.65 -6.24 -0.71
N THR A 252 -8.47 -6.92 -1.51
CA THR A 252 -8.06 -7.34 -2.85
C THR A 252 -8.09 -6.17 -3.81
N VAL A 253 -6.98 -5.93 -4.51
CA VAL A 253 -6.82 -4.99 -5.62
C VAL A 253 -6.41 -5.77 -6.86
N ARG A 254 -7.23 -5.69 -7.90
CA ARG A 254 -6.92 -6.29 -9.20
C ARG A 254 -5.83 -5.47 -9.88
N PHE A 255 -4.96 -6.16 -10.62
CA PHE A 255 -4.04 -5.46 -11.51
C PHE A 255 -4.78 -4.89 -12.72
N LEU A 256 -4.13 -3.92 -13.39
CA LEU A 256 -4.69 -3.20 -14.53
C LEU A 256 -5.15 -4.15 -15.66
N ASP A 257 -4.37 -5.17 -15.99
CA ASP A 257 -4.72 -6.22 -16.95
C ASP A 257 -5.91 -7.07 -16.49
N ASP A 258 -5.90 -7.52 -15.24
CA ASP A 258 -6.99 -8.33 -14.66
C ASP A 258 -8.32 -7.58 -14.74
N SER A 259 -8.34 -6.29 -14.37
CA SER A 259 -9.52 -5.43 -14.41
C SER A 259 -10.04 -5.19 -15.83
N ILE A 260 -9.15 -4.89 -16.78
CA ILE A 260 -9.56 -4.65 -18.17
C ILE A 260 -10.11 -5.94 -18.80
N LYS A 261 -9.45 -7.09 -18.57
CA LYS A 261 -9.93 -8.40 -19.08
C LYS A 261 -11.27 -8.79 -18.48
N ALA A 262 -11.47 -8.55 -17.19
CA ALA A 262 -12.73 -8.85 -16.52
C ALA A 262 -13.84 -7.85 -16.85
N THR A 263 -13.51 -6.69 -17.44
CA THR A 263 -14.43 -5.54 -17.61
C THR A 263 -15.08 -5.12 -16.29
N GLN A 264 -14.35 -5.27 -15.19
CA GLN A 264 -14.84 -5.08 -13.82
C GLN A 264 -13.79 -4.39 -12.96
N ALA A 265 -14.22 -3.45 -12.12
CA ALA A 265 -13.37 -2.74 -11.19
C ALA A 265 -14.14 -2.38 -9.91
N ASN A 266 -13.53 -2.53 -8.74
CA ASN A 266 -13.99 -1.83 -7.54
C ASN A 266 -13.48 -0.37 -7.54
N CYS A 267 -13.72 0.36 -6.45
CA CYS A 267 -13.32 1.76 -6.31
C CYS A 267 -11.79 1.95 -6.39
N VAL A 268 -11.00 1.07 -5.77
CA VAL A 268 -9.54 1.11 -5.86
C VAL A 268 -9.04 0.68 -7.22
N ASP A 269 -9.54 -0.43 -7.78
CA ASP A 269 -9.17 -0.93 -9.11
C ASP A 269 -9.34 0.17 -10.17
N GLY A 270 -10.48 0.88 -10.15
CA GLY A 270 -10.76 1.97 -11.08
C GLY A 270 -9.79 3.14 -10.91
N SER A 271 -9.51 3.50 -9.67
CA SER A 271 -8.61 4.61 -9.32
C SER A 271 -7.16 4.31 -9.69
N VAL A 272 -6.67 3.10 -9.45
CA VAL A 272 -5.31 2.70 -9.84
C VAL A 272 -5.14 2.64 -11.35
N ILE A 273 -6.17 2.22 -12.11
CA ILE A 273 -6.13 2.25 -13.59
C ILE A 273 -5.98 3.68 -14.09
N PHE A 274 -6.80 4.61 -13.60
CA PHE A 274 -6.70 6.01 -13.99
C PHE A 274 -5.35 6.60 -13.60
N ALA A 275 -4.94 6.48 -12.34
CA ALA A 275 -3.67 6.99 -11.85
C ALA A 275 -2.49 6.45 -12.68
N SER A 276 -2.53 5.17 -13.10
CA SER A 276 -1.48 4.57 -13.95
C SER A 276 -1.37 5.27 -15.30
N ILE A 277 -2.51 5.56 -15.93
CA ILE A 277 -2.55 6.21 -17.24
C ILE A 277 -2.16 7.69 -17.12
N LEU A 278 -2.67 8.40 -16.10
CA LEU A 278 -2.35 9.81 -15.86
C LEU A 278 -0.86 10.01 -15.57
N THR A 279 -0.28 9.17 -14.70
CA THR A 279 1.16 9.16 -14.42
C THR A 279 1.97 8.91 -15.70
N LYS A 280 1.52 7.99 -16.57
CA LYS A 280 2.18 7.70 -17.85
C LYS A 280 2.21 8.90 -18.80
N ILE A 281 1.19 9.75 -18.77
CA ILE A 281 1.13 10.98 -19.59
C ILE A 281 1.60 12.23 -18.83
N SER A 282 2.29 12.04 -17.70
CA SER A 282 2.89 13.10 -16.89
C SER A 282 1.88 14.12 -16.35
N ILE A 283 0.67 13.67 -16.01
CA ILE A 283 -0.30 14.44 -15.21
C ILE A 283 -0.07 14.08 -13.74
N ASN A 284 0.12 15.08 -12.88
CA ASN A 284 0.23 14.90 -11.44
C ASN A 284 -1.11 14.39 -10.89
N CYS A 285 -1.09 13.26 -10.19
CA CYS A 285 -2.29 12.59 -9.71
C CYS A 285 -2.04 11.84 -8.41
N GLY A 286 -3.13 11.59 -7.68
CA GLY A 286 -3.13 10.85 -6.44
C GLY A 286 -4.36 9.94 -6.31
N LEU A 287 -4.28 8.99 -5.39
CA LEU A 287 -5.43 8.24 -4.92
C LEU A 287 -6.03 8.99 -3.73
N VAL A 288 -7.34 9.21 -3.76
CA VAL A 288 -8.05 9.80 -2.63
C VAL A 288 -8.72 8.68 -1.88
N LEU A 289 -8.43 8.59 -0.59
CA LEU A 289 -9.09 7.70 0.35
C LEU A 289 -10.01 8.51 1.26
N VAL A 290 -11.22 8.01 1.42
CA VAL A 290 -12.18 8.48 2.41
C VAL A 290 -12.80 7.25 3.08
N PRO A 291 -13.49 7.36 4.22
CA PRO A 291 -14.06 6.21 4.92
C PRO A 291 -14.87 5.28 4.00
N GLY A 292 -14.31 4.10 3.71
CA GLY A 292 -14.95 3.05 2.91
C GLY A 292 -14.95 3.27 1.39
N HIS A 293 -14.25 4.28 0.86
CA HIS A 293 -14.27 4.59 -0.57
C HIS A 293 -12.94 5.13 -1.09
N CYS A 294 -12.72 4.98 -2.40
CA CYS A 294 -11.51 5.45 -3.07
C CYS A 294 -11.83 5.98 -4.47
N PHE A 295 -11.25 7.12 -4.81
CA PHE A 295 -11.31 7.69 -6.16
C PHE A 295 -9.95 8.28 -6.54
N VAL A 296 -9.82 8.85 -7.74
CA VAL A 296 -8.56 9.46 -8.21
C VAL A 296 -8.71 10.98 -8.22
N CYS A 297 -7.62 11.70 -7.93
CA CYS A 297 -7.52 13.14 -8.17
C CYS A 297 -6.36 13.45 -9.12
N PHE A 298 -6.41 14.61 -9.78
CA PHE A 298 -5.33 15.11 -10.61
C PHE A 298 -5.26 16.63 -10.57
N ASP A 299 -4.07 17.17 -10.75
CA ASP A 299 -3.84 18.61 -10.74
C ASP A 299 -3.94 19.21 -12.14
N LEU A 300 -4.59 20.36 -12.24
CA LEU A 300 -4.59 21.18 -13.46
C LEU A 300 -3.32 22.03 -13.58
N ASP A 301 -2.64 22.29 -12.47
CA ASP A 301 -1.37 23.00 -12.42
C ASP A 301 -0.20 21.99 -12.47
N PRO A 302 0.78 22.14 -13.40
CA PRO A 302 1.99 21.32 -13.39
C PRO A 302 2.80 21.41 -12.10
N ASP A 303 2.72 22.53 -11.39
CA ASP A 303 3.46 22.79 -10.15
C ASP A 303 2.58 22.57 -8.90
N GLY A 304 1.33 22.09 -9.08
CA GLY A 304 0.39 21.85 -7.98
C GLY A 304 0.76 20.64 -7.13
N GLU A 305 0.45 20.71 -5.84
CA GLU A 305 0.86 19.72 -4.82
C GLU A 305 -0.27 18.73 -4.46
N LEU A 306 -1.34 18.66 -5.27
CA LEU A 306 -2.55 17.90 -4.95
C LEU A 306 -3.24 18.36 -3.65
N ASP A 307 -3.18 19.66 -3.35
CA ASP A 307 -3.89 20.28 -2.23
C ASP A 307 -5.42 20.25 -2.44
N VAL A 308 -6.07 19.26 -1.82
CA VAL A 308 -7.53 19.10 -1.84
C VAL A 308 -8.23 19.96 -0.80
N ALA A 309 -7.53 20.42 0.23
CA ALA A 309 -8.05 21.24 1.32
C ALA A 309 -8.16 22.72 0.93
N ALA A 310 -7.44 23.15 -0.11
CA ALA A 310 -7.55 24.47 -0.72
C ALA A 310 -9.02 24.91 -0.94
N SER A 311 -9.27 26.21 -0.82
CA SER A 311 -10.59 26.79 -1.06
C SER A 311 -11.05 26.58 -2.50
N ASP A 312 -12.36 26.49 -2.77
CA ASP A 312 -12.89 26.20 -4.11
C ASP A 312 -12.40 27.20 -5.19
N ASP A 313 -12.11 28.45 -4.81
CA ASP A 313 -11.61 29.49 -5.73
C ASP A 313 -10.10 29.35 -6.04
N GLU A 314 -9.35 28.64 -5.19
CA GLU A 314 -7.89 28.47 -5.27
C GLU A 314 -7.49 27.03 -5.65
N ARG A 315 -8.39 26.05 -5.47
CA ARG A 315 -8.14 24.63 -5.73
C ARG A 315 -7.96 24.37 -7.23
N THR A 316 -6.78 23.87 -7.59
CA THR A 316 -6.45 23.40 -8.95
C THR A 316 -6.66 21.89 -9.12
N VAL A 317 -6.88 21.17 -8.00
CA VAL A 317 -7.09 19.74 -7.96
C VAL A 317 -8.52 19.37 -8.35
N ILE A 318 -8.65 18.41 -9.25
CA ILE A 318 -9.92 17.84 -9.69
C ILE A 318 -10.02 16.40 -9.22
N GLY A 319 -11.12 16.08 -8.54
CA GLY A 319 -11.49 14.71 -8.20
C GLY A 319 -12.21 14.04 -9.36
N LEU A 320 -12.10 12.72 -9.49
CA LEU A 320 -12.81 11.94 -10.50
C LEU A 320 -13.34 10.63 -9.89
N GLU A 321 -14.67 10.54 -9.73
CA GLU A 321 -15.35 9.36 -9.21
C GLU A 321 -15.31 8.19 -10.22
N THR A 322 -14.35 7.29 -10.05
CA THR A 322 -14.10 6.23 -11.04
C THR A 322 -15.17 5.14 -11.06
N THR A 323 -15.96 4.98 -9.98
CA THR A 323 -17.06 3.99 -9.97
C THR A 323 -18.20 4.37 -10.92
N MET A 324 -18.31 5.65 -11.28
CA MET A 324 -19.28 6.15 -12.23
C MET A 324 -18.94 5.82 -13.70
N LEU A 325 -17.77 5.24 -13.97
CA LEU A 325 -17.34 4.86 -15.33
C LEU A 325 -18.38 3.96 -16.02
N GLY A 326 -18.99 3.03 -15.28
CA GLY A 326 -20.03 2.11 -15.77
C GLY A 326 -21.44 2.69 -15.88
N SER A 327 -21.63 3.99 -15.66
CA SER A 327 -22.98 4.62 -15.60
C SER A 327 -23.64 4.84 -16.98
N THR A 328 -22.92 4.58 -18.07
CA THR A 328 -23.46 4.64 -19.43
C THR A 328 -22.96 3.48 -20.28
N ASP A 329 -23.83 2.93 -21.12
CA ASP A 329 -23.51 1.83 -22.02
C ASP A 329 -23.08 2.38 -23.40
N LEU A 330 -21.79 2.64 -23.56
CA LEU A 330 -21.22 3.03 -24.86
C LEU A 330 -20.95 1.80 -25.72
N LYS A 331 -21.12 1.92 -27.05
CA LYS A 331 -20.74 0.83 -27.96
C LYS A 331 -19.23 0.61 -27.97
N PRO A 332 -18.77 -0.66 -28.01
CA PRO A 332 -17.37 -0.96 -28.28
C PRO A 332 -16.90 -0.33 -29.60
N VAL A 333 -15.64 0.10 -29.66
CA VAL A 333 -15.05 0.74 -30.86
C VAL A 333 -15.21 -0.14 -32.11
N ALA A 334 -15.10 -1.46 -31.96
CA ALA A 334 -15.28 -2.41 -33.05
C ALA A 334 -16.71 -2.39 -33.63
N GLU A 335 -17.74 -2.24 -32.79
CA GLU A 335 -19.12 -2.14 -33.25
C GLU A 335 -19.36 -0.83 -34.01
N LEU A 336 -18.82 0.29 -33.53
CA LEU A 336 -18.94 1.58 -34.22
C LEU A 336 -18.33 1.54 -35.62
N LYS A 337 -17.19 0.86 -35.79
CA LYS A 337 -16.51 0.73 -37.07
C LYS A 337 -17.38 0.01 -38.13
N ASN A 338 -18.29 -0.85 -37.69
CA ASN A 338 -19.20 -1.62 -38.55
C ASN A 338 -20.48 -0.86 -38.95
N LEU A 339 -20.72 0.33 -38.40
CA LEU A 339 -21.89 1.14 -38.73
C LEU A 339 -21.70 1.96 -40.03
N PRO A 340 -22.76 2.18 -40.82
CA PRO A 340 -22.73 3.12 -41.94
C PRO A 340 -22.29 4.52 -41.50
N ALA A 341 -21.50 5.23 -42.33
CA ALA A 341 -20.83 6.48 -41.93
C ALA A 341 -21.75 7.54 -41.30
N LYS A 342 -22.94 7.78 -41.86
CA LYS A 342 -23.91 8.75 -41.31
C LYS A 342 -24.47 8.30 -39.96
N THR A 343 -24.79 7.01 -39.82
CA THR A 343 -25.28 6.42 -38.57
C THR A 343 -24.18 6.45 -37.51
N ARG A 344 -22.95 6.10 -37.89
CA ARG A 344 -21.77 6.15 -37.02
C ARG A 344 -21.53 7.55 -36.47
N ALA A 345 -21.59 8.60 -37.31
CA ALA A 345 -21.40 9.98 -36.87
C ALA A 345 -22.47 10.42 -35.84
N LYS A 346 -23.74 10.07 -36.10
CA LYS A 346 -24.85 10.37 -35.18
C LYS A 346 -24.72 9.64 -33.84
N VAL A 347 -24.33 8.36 -33.88
CA VAL A 347 -24.11 7.55 -32.67
C VAL A 347 -22.92 8.08 -31.88
N ALA A 348 -21.79 8.37 -32.54
CA ALA A 348 -20.60 8.90 -31.90
C ALA A 348 -20.86 10.25 -31.21
N GLN A 349 -21.60 11.16 -31.85
CA GLN A 349 -22.00 12.43 -31.23
C GLN A 349 -22.82 12.19 -29.96
N LYS A 350 -23.89 11.39 -30.05
CA LYS A 350 -24.77 11.12 -28.90
C LYS A 350 -24.02 10.43 -27.75
N GLU A 351 -23.18 9.46 -28.07
CA GLU A 351 -22.34 8.76 -27.09
C GLU A 351 -21.30 9.70 -26.46
N GLY A 352 -20.72 10.62 -27.23
CA GLY A 352 -19.82 11.66 -26.73
C GLY A 352 -20.51 12.59 -25.74
N GLU A 353 -21.71 13.08 -26.07
CA GLU A 353 -22.53 13.92 -25.18
C GLU A 353 -22.89 13.18 -23.88
N SER A 354 -23.28 11.90 -23.98
CA SER A 354 -23.57 11.08 -22.78
C SER A 354 -22.33 10.84 -21.93
N SER A 355 -21.19 10.57 -22.56
CA SER A 355 -19.92 10.33 -21.88
C SER A 355 -19.45 11.59 -21.15
N ALA A 356 -19.52 12.75 -21.80
CA ALA A 356 -19.18 14.05 -21.21
C ALA A 356 -20.08 14.38 -20.02
N ALA A 357 -21.39 14.10 -20.11
CA ALA A 357 -22.31 14.30 -18.98
C ALA A 357 -21.94 13.41 -17.77
N THR A 358 -21.59 12.13 -18.00
CA THR A 358 -21.15 11.25 -16.91
C THR A 358 -19.80 11.65 -16.33
N PHE A 359 -18.89 12.17 -17.16
CA PHE A 359 -17.59 12.66 -16.73
C PHE A 359 -17.73 13.89 -15.83
N GLY A 360 -18.53 14.87 -16.25
CA GLY A 360 -18.84 16.05 -15.42
C GLY A 360 -19.48 15.65 -14.09
N GLY A 361 -20.47 14.77 -14.10
CA GLY A 361 -21.09 14.28 -12.86
C GLY A 361 -20.11 13.53 -11.95
N ALA A 362 -19.16 12.78 -12.51
CA ALA A 362 -18.11 12.11 -11.74
C ALA A 362 -17.11 13.09 -11.11
N ILE A 363 -16.83 14.21 -11.79
CA ILE A 363 -16.04 15.31 -11.24
C ILE A 363 -16.82 15.99 -10.11
N ASP A 364 -18.10 16.30 -10.32
CA ASP A 364 -18.92 17.01 -9.34
C ASP A 364 -19.03 16.19 -8.03
N VAL A 365 -19.28 14.89 -8.13
CA VAL A 365 -19.38 13.99 -6.95
C VAL A 365 -18.07 13.96 -6.17
N ALA A 366 -16.93 13.80 -6.85
CA ALA A 366 -15.64 13.74 -6.19
C ALA A 366 -15.21 15.11 -5.62
N SER A 367 -15.48 16.19 -6.33
CA SER A 367 -15.13 17.55 -5.90
C SER A 367 -15.97 17.99 -4.70
N GLN A 368 -17.22 17.52 -4.58
CA GLN A 368 -18.06 17.78 -3.42
C GLN A 368 -17.43 17.23 -2.13
N VAL A 369 -16.72 16.09 -2.19
CA VAL A 369 -15.99 15.54 -1.04
C VAL A 369 -14.94 16.53 -0.54
N PHE A 370 -14.21 17.19 -1.44
CA PHE A 370 -13.20 18.17 -1.05
C PHE A 370 -13.81 19.43 -0.43
N SER A 371 -14.93 19.91 -0.97
CA SER A 371 -15.64 21.06 -0.39
C SER A 371 -16.27 20.75 0.96
N GLU A 372 -16.75 19.53 1.19
CA GLU A 372 -17.41 19.12 2.43
C GLU A 372 -16.44 18.66 3.53
N HIS A 373 -15.32 18.04 3.14
CA HIS A 373 -14.38 17.36 4.04
C HIS A 373 -12.93 17.81 3.90
N GLY A 374 -12.68 19.00 3.30
CA GLY A 374 -11.33 19.49 3.05
C GLY A 374 -10.46 19.57 4.30
N ALA A 375 -11.03 19.95 5.44
CA ALA A 375 -10.28 20.06 6.70
C ALA A 375 -9.81 18.70 7.23
N GLU A 376 -10.60 17.64 7.02
CA GLU A 376 -10.25 16.29 7.45
C GLU A 376 -9.04 15.71 6.70
N PHE A 377 -8.70 16.22 5.50
CA PHE A 377 -7.50 15.80 4.77
C PHE A 377 -6.20 16.36 5.37
N ASP A 378 -6.28 17.43 6.17
CA ASP A 378 -5.12 18.05 6.85
C ASP A 378 -4.91 17.49 8.27
N GLU A 379 -5.81 16.62 8.75
CA GLU A 379 -5.75 16.07 10.10
C GLU A 379 -4.81 14.84 10.18
N ASP A 380 -3.82 14.89 11.06
CA ASP A 380 -2.93 13.76 11.34
C ASP A 380 -3.73 12.53 11.82
N GLY A 381 -3.48 11.38 11.21
CA GLY A 381 -4.17 10.12 11.53
C GLY A 381 -5.62 10.06 11.02
N SER A 382 -6.02 11.00 10.17
CA SER A 382 -7.34 10.98 9.52
C SER A 382 -7.51 9.80 8.58
N ALA A 383 -8.76 9.36 8.44
CA ALA A 383 -9.18 8.40 7.42
C ALA A 383 -9.39 9.05 6.03
N TYR A 384 -9.29 10.38 5.94
CA TYR A 384 -9.27 11.15 4.71
C TYR A 384 -7.83 11.40 4.31
N GLN A 385 -7.40 10.86 3.18
CA GLN A 385 -6.01 10.94 2.75
C GLN A 385 -5.92 11.11 1.24
N VAL A 386 -4.92 11.87 0.80
CA VAL A 386 -4.44 11.84 -0.58
C VAL A 386 -3.13 11.07 -0.58
N ILE A 387 -2.98 10.12 -1.49
CA ILE A 387 -1.74 9.38 -1.75
C ILE A 387 -1.18 9.87 -3.08
N PRO A 388 -0.24 10.84 -3.08
CA PRO A 388 0.39 11.31 -4.31
C PRO A 388 1.24 10.22 -4.93
N ILE A 389 1.03 9.91 -6.22
CA ILE A 389 1.79 8.85 -6.87
C ILE A 389 3.25 9.24 -7.05
N ALA A 390 3.53 10.51 -7.35
CA ALA A 390 4.90 11.01 -7.47
C ALA A 390 5.68 10.83 -6.15
N ALA A 391 5.11 11.25 -5.01
CA ALA A 391 5.73 11.09 -3.70
C ALA A 391 5.97 9.60 -3.36
N ALA A 392 5.02 8.72 -3.66
CA ALA A 392 5.20 7.28 -3.45
C ALA A 392 6.38 6.72 -4.27
N ARG A 393 6.58 7.18 -5.52
CA ARG A 393 7.73 6.78 -6.34
C ARG A 393 9.05 7.34 -5.79
N GLU A 394 9.05 8.56 -5.29
CA GLU A 394 10.23 9.16 -4.65
C GLU A 394 10.64 8.42 -3.37
N LEU A 395 9.67 7.98 -2.57
CA LEU A 395 9.89 7.11 -1.41
C LEU A 395 10.45 5.73 -1.79
N GLY A 396 10.34 5.32 -3.06
CA GLY A 396 10.78 4.03 -3.55
C GLY A 396 9.69 2.95 -3.58
N ILE A 397 8.42 3.34 -3.42
CA ILE A 397 7.27 2.44 -3.61
C ILE A 397 7.08 2.19 -5.10
N MET A 398 7.49 1.00 -5.54
CA MET A 398 7.49 0.65 -6.96
C MET A 398 6.25 -0.13 -7.38
N PRO A 399 5.81 0.01 -8.65
CA PRO A 399 4.71 -0.79 -9.19
C PRO A 399 4.94 -2.29 -9.06
N ILE A 400 3.93 -3.01 -8.56
CA ILE A 400 3.92 -4.47 -8.60
C ILE A 400 3.57 -4.90 -10.03
N ALA A 401 4.48 -5.64 -10.67
CA ALA A 401 4.23 -6.22 -11.98
C ALA A 401 3.27 -7.41 -11.85
N SER A 402 2.16 -7.42 -12.62
CA SER A 402 1.23 -8.55 -12.68
C SER A 402 1.91 -9.85 -13.16
N GLY A 403 3.00 -9.72 -13.94
CA GLY A 403 3.74 -10.85 -14.51
C GLY A 403 3.14 -11.37 -15.81
N GLU A 404 2.07 -10.77 -16.33
CA GLU A 404 1.54 -11.09 -17.64
C GLU A 404 2.20 -10.23 -18.74
N SER A 405 2.59 -10.86 -19.85
CA SER A 405 2.89 -10.15 -21.10
C SER A 405 1.64 -10.13 -21.98
N LYS A 406 1.44 -9.03 -22.73
CA LYS A 406 0.34 -8.81 -23.69
C LYS A 406 -0.13 -10.04 -24.47
#